data_AF-A0A174G0Y2-F1
#
_entry.id   AF-A0A174G0Y2-F1
#
_cell.length_a   1.000
_cell.length_b   1.000
_cell.length_c   1.000
_cell.angle_alpha   90.00
_cell.angle_beta   90.00
_cell.angle_gamma   90.00
#
_symmetry.space_group_name_H-M   'P 1'
#
loop_
_entity.id
_entity.type
_entity.pdbx_description
1 polymer ?
#
loop_
_entity_poly.entity_id
_entity_poly.type
_entity_poly.pdbx_seq_one_letter_code
_entity_poly.pdbx_strand_id
1 'polypeptide(L)' 'MKKNANEKIMMLQYRIKRYQAMGNGAMCQTLNGKLQKLLSQQVAM' A
#
# COMPACT_ATOMS: atom_id res chain seq x y z
N MET A 1 -19.27 -3.22 1.75
CA MET A 1 -18.29 -2.80 0.70
C MET A 1 -16.83 -2.72 1.18
N LYS A 2 -16.51 -2.89 2.48
CA LYS A 2 -15.14 -2.75 3.04
C LYS A 2 -14.09 -3.81 2.63
N LYS A 3 -14.50 -5.00 2.16
CA LYS A 3 -13.56 -6.11 1.84
C LYS A 3 -12.52 -5.74 0.77
N ASN A 4 -12.96 -5.06 -0.29
CA ASN A 4 -12.12 -4.74 -1.45
C ASN A 4 -10.99 -3.73 -1.14
N ALA A 5 -11.21 -2.81 -0.19
CA ALA A 5 -10.20 -1.84 0.23
C ALA A 5 -9.10 -2.49 1.09
N ASN A 6 -9.48 -3.38 2.01
CA ASN A 6 -8.53 -4.12 2.85
C ASN A 6 -7.66 -5.08 2.04
N GLU A 7 -8.23 -5.76 1.05
CA GLU A 7 -7.48 -6.63 0.13
C GLU A 7 -6.42 -5.83 -0.65
N LYS A 8 -6.79 -4.64 -1.15
CA LYS A 8 -5.84 -3.74 -1.83
C LYS A 8 -4.73 -3.25 -0.91
N ILE A 9 -5.05 -2.92 0.34
CA ILE A 9 -4.07 -2.51 1.36
C ILE A 9 -3.07 -3.66 1.63
N MET A 10 -3.56 -4.88 1.86
CA MET A 10 -2.71 -6.05 2.08
C MET A 10 -1.78 -6.32 0.89
N MET A 11 -2.32 -6.25 -0.34
CA MET A 11 -1.52 -6.44 -1.55
C MET A 11 -0.45 -5.36 -1.74
N LEU A 12 -0.74 -4.11 -1.38
CA LEU A 12 0.25 -3.03 -1.42
C LEU A 12 1.36 -3.25 -0.40
N GLN A 13 1.02 -3.60 0.84
CA GLN A 13 2.01 -3.89 1.88
C GLN A 13 2.93 -5.06 1.49
N TYR A 14 2.37 -6.11 0.89
CA TYR A 14 3.16 -7.24 0.37
C TYR A 14 4.19 -6.78 -0.67
N ARG A 15 3.76 -5.98 -1.66
CA ARG A 15 4.64 -5.46 -2.72
C ARG A 15 5.74 -4.56 -2.13
N ILE A 16 5.40 -3.68 -1.19
CA ILE A 16 6.37 -2.81 -0.51
C ILE A 16 7.45 -3.65 0.18
N LYS A 17 7.07 -4.65 0.98
CA LYS A 17 8.02 -5.54 1.66
C LYS A 17 8.95 -6.26 0.67
N ARG A 18 8.41 -6.73 -0.47
CA ARG A 18 9.21 -7.36 -1.54
C ARG A 18 10.23 -6.40 -2.15
N TYR A 19 9.81 -5.20 -2.54
CA TYR A 19 10.72 -4.22 -3.13
C TYR A 19 11.74 -3.68 -2.12
N GLN A 20 11.38 -3.61 -0.84
CA GLN A 20 12.30 -3.22 0.23
C GLN A 20 13.40 -4.26 0.40
N ALA A 21 13.06 -5.55 0.42
CA ALA A 21 14.04 -6.63 0.48
C ALA A 21 14.97 -6.67 -0.75
N MET A 22 14.48 -6.21 -1.91
CA MET A 22 15.27 -6.08 -3.14
C MET A 22 16.09 -4.78 -3.22
N GLY A 23 16.03 -3.90 -2.21
CA GLY A 23 16.73 -2.61 -2.21
C GLY A 23 16.15 -1.56 -3.17
N ASN A 24 14.94 -1.78 -3.70
CA ASN A 24 14.30 -0.84 -4.63
C ASN A 24 13.48 0.23 -3.89
N GLY A 25 14.20 1.23 -3.37
CA GLY A 25 13.61 2.33 -2.59
C GLY A 25 12.62 3.19 -3.37
N ALA A 26 12.89 3.46 -4.65
CA ALA A 26 12.01 4.28 -5.50
C ALA A 26 10.62 3.65 -5.69
N MET A 27 10.59 2.33 -5.91
CA MET A 27 9.32 1.59 -6.01
C MET A 27 8.59 1.52 -4.67
N CYS A 28 9.32 1.36 -3.56
CA CYS A 28 8.74 1.41 -2.22
C CYS A 28 8.06 2.76 -1.93
N GLN A 29 8.70 3.88 -2.26
CA GLN A 29 8.13 5.22 -2.10
C GLN A 29 6.84 5.37 -2.91
N THR A 30 6.84 4.93 -4.17
CA THR A 30 5.66 5.00 -5.04
C THR A 30 4.49 4.19 -4.48
N LEU A 31 4.75 2.98 -4.00
CA LEU A 31 3.73 2.11 -3.42
C LEU A 31 3.25 2.61 -2.05
N ASN A 32 4.13 3.17 -1.23
CA ASN A 32 3.78 3.81 0.04
C ASN A 32 2.85 5.02 -0.17
N GLY A 33 3.06 5.83 -1.21
CA GLY A 33 2.14 6.92 -1.55
C GLY A 33 0.73 6.43 -1.88
N LYS A 34 0.63 5.32 -2.65
CA LYS A 34 -0.67 4.69 -2.95
C LYS A 34 -1.34 4.12 -1.71
N LEU A 35 -0.56 3.51 -0.81
CA LEU A 35 -1.05 2.96 0.46
C LEU A 35 -1.61 4.06 1.36
N GLN A 36 -0.88 5.17 1.53
CA GLN A 36 -1.32 6.31 2.35
C GLN A 36 -2.64 6.88 1.84
N LYS A 37 -2.78 7.09 0.52
CA LYS A 37 -4.03 7.59 -0.06
C LYS A 37 -5.23 6.70 0.27
N LEU A 38 -5.07 5.38 0.17
CA LEU A 38 -6.15 4.43 0.49
C LEU A 38 -6.49 4.41 1.98
N LEU A 39 -5.48 4.52 2.86
CA LEU A 39 -5.70 4.59 4.31
C LEU A 39 -6.44 5.88 4.69
N SER A 40 -6.05 7.03 4.13
CA SER A 40 -6.76 8.30 4.36
C SER A 40 -8.22 8.24 3.89
N GLN A 41 -8.49 7.57 2.76
CA GLN A 41 -9.85 7.36 2.26
C GLN A 41 -10.68 6.41 3.13
N GLN A 42 -10.03 5.46 3.80
CA GLN A 42 -10.71 4.55 4.72
C GLN A 42 -11.05 5.21 6.06
N VAL A 43 -10.17 6.09 6.56
CA VAL A 43 -10.39 6.82 7.82
C VAL A 43 -11.46 7.91 7.66
N ALA A 44 -11.59 8.50 6.47
CA ALA A 44 -12.60 9.52 6.18
C ALA A 44 -14.03 8.96 5.95
N MET A 45 -14.25 7.64 6.11
CA MET A 45 -15.48 6.92 5.76
C MET A 45 -16.06 6.18 6.97
#